data_AF-A0A117RA26-F1
#
_entry.id   AF-A0A117RA26-F1
#
_cell.length_a   1.000
_cell.length_b   1.000
_cell.length_c   1.000
_cell.angle_alpha   90.00
_cell.angle_beta   90.00
_cell.angle_gamma   90.00
#
_symmetry.space_group_name_H-M   'P 1'
#
loop_
_entity.id
_entity.type
_entity.pdbx_description
1 polymer ?
#
loop_
_entity_poly.entity_id
_entity_poly.type
_entity_poly.pdbx_seq_one_letter_code
_entity_poly.pdbx_strand_id
1 'polypeptide(L)'
;MRHEHFRDSEVLSERFAAHLARAGTPLTPPAPGVYPGSSDIGNVSSRVPAIHPFVAVMDADGSDRTPEFTEAAASPRARRVLLSVVEALAATTLDVLDDKDLRTRAWAGHATGP
;
A
#
# COMPACT_ATOMS: atom_id res chain seq x y z
N MET A 1 -18.59 7.81 14.09
CA MET A 1 -18.10 6.44 13.79
C MET A 1 -16.68 6.31 14.32
N ARG A 2 -16.31 5.18 14.92
CA ARG A 2 -14.94 4.94 15.42
C ARG A 2 -14.14 4.27 14.29
N HIS A 3 -12.93 4.76 14.03
CA HIS A 3 -11.99 4.11 13.10
C HIS A 3 -11.10 3.15 13.89
N GLU A 4 -10.98 1.92 13.40
CA GLU A 4 -10.05 0.92 13.93
C GLU A 4 -8.61 1.23 13.48
N HIS A 5 -7.60 0.71 14.19
CA HIS A 5 -6.22 0.84 13.75
C HIS A 5 -5.98 -0.03 12.50
N PHE A 6 -5.23 0.51 11.53
CA PHE A 6 -4.84 -0.25 10.36
C PHE A 6 -3.95 -1.43 10.75
N ARG A 7 -4.29 -2.61 10.24
CA ARG A 7 -3.52 -3.85 10.37
C ARG A 7 -2.99 -4.24 9.00
N ASP A 8 -1.69 -4.13 8.83
CA ASP A 8 -1.07 -4.49 7.56
C ASP A 8 -1.01 -6.01 7.37
N SER A 9 -1.31 -6.48 6.16
CA SER A 9 -1.01 -7.84 5.76
C SER A 9 0.41 -7.89 5.19
N GLU A 10 1.40 -8.20 6.03
CA GLU A 10 2.82 -8.26 5.63
C GLU A 10 3.02 -9.12 4.37
N VAL A 11 2.37 -10.29 4.32
CA VAL A 11 2.42 -11.22 3.18
C VAL A 11 1.97 -10.56 1.88
N LEU A 12 0.88 -9.79 1.90
CA LEU A 12 0.38 -9.10 0.72
C LEU A 12 1.19 -7.84 0.41
N SER A 13 1.68 -7.13 1.43
CA SER A 13 2.55 -5.96 1.29
C SER A 13 3.89 -6.32 0.64
N GLU A 14 4.52 -7.41 1.07
CA GLU A 14 5.72 -7.95 0.43
C GLU A 14 5.48 -8.31 -1.04
N ARG A 15 4.34 -8.94 -1.32
CA ARG A 15 3.98 -9.31 -2.70
C ARG A 15 3.77 -8.10 -3.59
N PHE A 16 3.03 -7.11 -3.09
CA PHE A 16 2.85 -5.82 -3.76
C PHE A 16 4.18 -5.09 -3.99
N ALA A 17 5.06 -5.04 -2.97
CA ALA A 17 6.36 -4.40 -3.07
C ALA A 17 7.23 -5.03 -4.17
N ALA A 18 7.23 -6.37 -4.27
CA ALA A 18 7.95 -7.09 -5.31
C ALA A 18 7.43 -6.75 -6.72
N HIS A 19 6.12 -6.68 -6.91
CA HIS A 19 5.55 -6.28 -8.20
C HIS A 19 5.78 -4.82 -8.53
N LEU A 20 5.71 -3.92 -7.55
CA LEU A 20 5.96 -2.50 -7.75
C LEU A 20 7.42 -2.23 -8.15
N ALA A 21 8.36 -2.95 -7.55
CA ALA A 21 9.76 -2.92 -7.97
C ALA A 21 9.94 -3.40 -9.42
N ARG A 22 9.25 -4.47 -9.83
CA ARG A 22 9.26 -4.95 -11.22
C ARG A 22 8.64 -3.94 -12.20
N ALA A 23 7.63 -3.20 -11.76
CA ALA A 23 7.00 -2.11 -12.52
C ALA A 23 7.82 -0.80 -12.51
N GLY A 24 9.04 -0.81 -11.94
CA GLY A 24 9.99 0.29 -12.00
C GLY A 24 9.90 1.32 -10.87
N THR A 25 9.08 1.08 -9.85
CA THR A 25 8.93 2.00 -8.69
C THR A 25 9.21 1.25 -7.37
N PRO A 26 10.46 0.88 -7.05
CA PRO A 26 10.74 0.15 -5.82
C PRO A 26 10.34 0.96 -4.57
N LEU A 27 9.70 0.31 -3.60
CA LEU A 27 9.38 0.93 -2.32
C LEU A 27 10.67 1.15 -1.51
N THR A 28 10.71 2.28 -0.81
CA THR A 28 11.68 2.53 0.24
C THR A 28 11.06 2.22 1.60
N PRO A 29 11.87 1.87 2.62
CA PRO A 29 11.38 1.79 3.99
C PRO A 29 10.67 3.09 4.39
N PRO A 30 9.61 3.02 5.22
CA PRO A 30 8.94 4.22 5.70
C PRO A 30 9.92 5.10 6.48
N ALA A 31 9.88 6.41 6.24
CA ALA A 31 10.65 7.35 7.03
C ALA A 31 10.15 7.35 8.49
N PRO A 32 11.05 7.45 9.49
CA PRO A 32 10.64 7.55 10.89
C PRO A 32 9.65 8.70 11.11
N GLY A 33 8.59 8.46 11.88
CA GLY A 33 7.59 9.48 12.21
C GLY A 33 6.49 9.69 11.15
N VAL A 34 6.50 8.92 10.05
CA VAL A 34 5.34 8.85 9.15
C VAL A 34 4.31 7.92 9.78
N TYR A 35 3.25 8.51 10.32
CA TYR A 35 2.11 7.77 10.86
C TYR A 35 0.96 7.80 9.85
N PRO A 36 0.38 6.64 9.51
CA PRO A 36 -0.85 6.62 8.73
C PRO A 36 -1.92 7.44 9.47
N GLY A 37 -2.54 8.39 8.78
CA GLY A 37 -3.72 9.07 9.29
C GLY A 37 -4.86 8.07 9.51
N SER A 38 -5.88 8.45 10.30
CA SER A 38 -7.06 7.62 10.48
C SER A 38 -7.78 7.44 9.14
N SER A 39 -7.67 6.26 8.54
CA SER A 39 -8.43 5.88 7.36
C SER A 39 -9.46 4.82 7.74
N ASP A 40 -10.62 4.88 7.09
CA ASP A 40 -11.64 3.84 7.04
C ASP A 40 -11.07 2.45 6.69
N ILE A 41 -9.90 2.38 6.06
CA ILE A 41 -9.16 1.13 5.82
C ILE A 41 -8.89 0.36 7.12
N GLY A 42 -8.78 1.02 8.27
CA GLY A 42 -8.65 0.35 9.56
C GLY A 42 -9.80 -0.62 9.82
N ASN A 43 -11.03 -0.19 9.51
CA ASN A 43 -12.24 -1.02 9.66
C ASN A 43 -12.25 -2.19 8.66
N VAL A 44 -11.68 -2.02 7.46
CA VAL A 44 -11.56 -3.12 6.48
C VAL A 44 -10.50 -4.12 6.94
N SER A 45 -9.32 -3.60 7.29
CA SER A 45 -8.14 -4.38 7.69
C SER A 45 -8.33 -5.18 8.96
N SER A 46 -9.34 -4.89 9.78
CA SER A 46 -9.67 -5.72 10.94
C SER A 46 -10.47 -6.98 10.59
N ARG A 47 -11.10 -7.00 9.42
CA ARG A 47 -11.99 -8.07 8.96
C ARG A 47 -11.33 -8.99 7.94
N VAL A 48 -10.44 -8.44 7.12
CA VAL A 48 -9.76 -9.16 6.04
C VAL A 48 -8.29 -8.73 5.95
N PRO A 49 -7.39 -9.61 5.46
CA PRO A 49 -6.05 -9.19 5.08
C PRO A 49 -6.13 -8.03 4.08
N ALA A 50 -5.47 -6.91 4.40
CA ALA A 50 -5.50 -5.70 3.60
C ALA A 50 -4.12 -5.04 3.54
N ILE A 51 -3.89 -4.23 2.51
CA ILE A 51 -2.68 -3.41 2.36
C ILE A 51 -3.08 -1.94 2.21
N HIS A 52 -2.24 -1.03 2.69
CA HIS A 52 -2.41 0.41 2.51
C HIS A 52 -1.05 1.08 2.23
N PRO A 53 -0.44 0.83 1.06
CA PRO A 53 0.90 1.30 0.74
C PRO A 53 0.91 2.82 0.48
N PHE A 54 2.00 3.48 0.88
CA PHE A 54 2.31 4.85 0.50
C PHE A 54 3.38 4.84 -0.59
N VAL A 55 3.07 5.44 -1.74
CA VAL A 55 4.00 5.55 -2.88
C VAL A 55 4.20 7.01 -3.22
N ALA A 56 5.45 7.47 -3.11
CA ALA A 56 5.78 8.89 -3.23
C ALA A 56 5.66 9.38 -4.68
N VAL A 57 4.97 10.50 -4.86
CA VAL A 57 4.92 11.26 -6.13
C VAL A 57 5.74 12.55 -6.09
N MET A 58 6.29 12.87 -4.92
CA MET A 58 7.18 14.00 -4.65
C MET A 58 8.54 13.47 -4.16
N ASP A 59 9.51 14.37 -4.02
CA ASP A 59 10.77 14.08 -3.35
C ASP A 59 10.61 14.10 -1.82
N ALA A 60 11.66 13.71 -1.08
CA ALA A 60 11.58 13.39 0.35
C ALA A 60 11.23 14.58 1.27
N ASP A 61 11.34 15.80 0.76
CA ASP A 61 10.97 17.05 1.42
C ASP A 61 9.49 17.42 1.21
N GLY A 62 8.80 16.72 0.31
CA GLY A 62 7.37 16.91 0.05
C GLY A 62 6.50 16.38 1.18
N SER A 63 5.37 17.05 1.42
CA SER A 63 4.34 16.63 2.38
C SER A 63 2.98 16.52 1.68
N ASP A 64 2.13 15.61 2.16
CA ASP A 64 0.74 15.58 1.73
C ASP A 64 -0.04 16.77 2.32
N ARG A 65 -1.25 17.04 1.81
CA ARG A 65 -2.13 18.15 2.26
C ARG A 65 -1.56 19.56 2.07
N THR A 66 -0.70 19.76 1.08
CA THR A 66 -0.22 21.09 0.67
C THR A 66 -0.65 21.45 -0.76
N PRO A 67 -0.63 22.74 -1.15
CA PRO A 67 -0.82 23.14 -2.54
C PRO A 67 0.19 22.48 -3.50
N GLU A 68 1.45 22.34 -3.07
CA GLU A 68 2.51 21.70 -3.84
C GLU A 68 2.21 20.23 -4.10
N PHE A 69 1.61 19.52 -3.14
CA PHE A 69 1.15 18.14 -3.35
C PHE A 69 0.04 18.06 -4.40
N THR A 70 -0.82 19.07 -4.48
CA THR A 70 -1.88 19.13 -5.51
C THR A 70 -1.28 19.21 -6.90
N GLU A 71 -0.28 20.07 -7.09
CA GLU A 71 0.46 20.18 -8.36
C GLU A 71 1.23 18.89 -8.67
N ALA A 72 1.91 18.32 -7.68
CA ALA A 72 2.65 17.08 -7.83
C ALA A 72 1.74 15.89 -8.19
N ALA A 73 0.55 15.79 -7.58
CA ALA A 73 -0.43 14.75 -7.88
C ALA A 73 -0.98 14.83 -9.31
N ALA A 74 -1.03 16.03 -9.91
CA ALA A 74 -1.42 16.23 -11.31
C ALA A 74 -0.25 16.05 -12.30
N SER A 75 0.97 15.79 -11.82
CA SER A 75 2.17 15.79 -12.64
C SER A 75 2.33 14.53 -13.51
N PRO A 76 3.13 14.61 -14.60
CA PRO A 76 3.55 13.41 -15.34
C PRO A 76 4.28 12.36 -14.50
N ARG A 77 4.97 12.78 -13.42
CA ARG A 77 5.62 11.85 -12.46
C ARG A 77 4.57 11.05 -11.72
N ALA A 78 3.57 11.70 -11.13
CA ALA A 78 2.47 11.02 -10.45
C ALA A 78 1.74 10.05 -11.38
N ARG A 79 1.51 10.43 -12.64
CA ARG A 79 0.93 9.52 -13.63
C ARG A 79 1.77 8.27 -13.88
N ARG A 80 3.09 8.38 -13.97
CA ARG A 80 3.99 7.22 -14.13
C ARG A 80 3.94 6.31 -12.90
N VAL A 81 4.03 6.89 -11.70
CA VAL A 81 3.93 6.16 -10.44
C VAL A 81 2.58 5.44 -10.34
N LEU A 82 1.48 6.11 -10.67
CA LEU A 82 0.15 5.52 -10.67
C LEU A 82 0.06 4.29 -11.59
N LEU A 83 0.65 4.35 -12.78
CA LEU A 83 0.67 3.20 -13.69
C LEU A 83 1.42 2.00 -13.09
N SER A 84 2.59 2.23 -12.47
CA SER A 84 3.31 1.17 -11.76
C SER A 84 2.49 0.60 -10.60
N VAL A 85 1.80 1.45 -9.83
CA VAL A 85 0.93 1.02 -8.72
C VAL A 85 -0.24 0.17 -9.22
N VAL A 86 -0.90 0.58 -10.29
CA VAL A 86 -2.02 -0.17 -10.89
C VAL A 86 -1.53 -1.53 -11.40
N GLU A 87 -0.38 -1.58 -12.08
CA GLU A 87 0.22 -2.83 -12.54
C GLU A 87 0.54 -3.76 -11.36
N ALA A 88 1.15 -3.23 -10.29
CA ALA A 88 1.47 -3.99 -9.11
C ALA A 88 0.22 -4.51 -8.38
N LEU A 89 -0.83 -3.69 -8.23
CA LEU A 89 -2.11 -4.12 -7.65
C LEU A 89 -2.78 -5.21 -8.48
N ALA A 90 -2.75 -5.10 -9.81
CA ALA A 90 -3.30 -6.11 -10.70
C ALA A 90 -2.55 -7.45 -10.56
N ALA A 91 -1.21 -7.41 -10.55
CA ALA A 91 -0.38 -8.59 -10.36
C ALA A 91 -0.59 -9.24 -8.97
N THR A 92 -0.65 -8.44 -7.90
CA THR A 92 -0.98 -8.94 -6.56
C THR A 92 -2.37 -9.57 -6.52
N THR A 93 -3.35 -8.98 -7.22
CA THR A 93 -4.71 -9.55 -7.31
C THR A 93 -4.69 -10.92 -7.98
N LEU A 94 -3.93 -11.08 -9.07
CA LEU A 94 -3.76 -12.37 -9.74
C LEU A 94 -3.14 -13.41 -8.81
N ASP A 95 -2.08 -13.05 -8.07
CA ASP A 95 -1.51 -13.97 -7.09
C ASP A 95 -2.53 -14.35 -6.01
N VAL A 96 -3.32 -13.41 -5.51
CA VAL A 96 -4.36 -13.70 -4.51
C VAL A 96 -5.41 -14.66 -5.08
N LEU A 97 -5.78 -14.54 -6.35
CA LEU A 97 -6.76 -15.42 -6.99
C LEU A 97 -6.19 -16.83 -7.24
N ASP A 98 -4.94 -16.92 -7.71
CA ASP A 98 -4.36 -18.16 -8.23
C ASP A 98 -3.52 -18.94 -7.19
N ASP A 99 -2.94 -18.26 -6.19
CA ASP A 99 -2.08 -18.87 -5.18
C ASP A 99 -2.84 -19.14 -3.86
N LYS A 100 -3.18 -20.42 -3.65
CA LYS A 100 -3.84 -20.88 -2.41
C LYS A 100 -2.94 -20.75 -1.17
N ASP A 101 -1.64 -20.92 -1.32
CA ASP A 101 -0.69 -20.82 -0.21
C ASP A 101 -0.55 -19.36 0.23
N LEU A 102 -0.43 -18.43 -0.72
CA LEU A 102 -0.42 -17.00 -0.43
C LEU A 102 -1.64 -16.57 0.40
N ARG A 103 -2.85 -16.99 -0.02
CA ARG A 103 -4.09 -16.72 0.74
C ARG A 103 -4.04 -17.33 2.14
N THR A 104 -3.58 -18.57 2.26
CA THR A 104 -3.49 -19.27 3.55
C THR A 104 -2.57 -18.52 4.51
N ARG A 105 -1.39 -18.11 4.04
CA ARG A 105 -0.43 -17.33 4.84
C ARG A 105 -0.96 -15.95 5.20
N ALA A 106 -1.61 -15.25 4.27
CA ALA A 106 -2.23 -13.95 4.53
C ALA A 106 -3.31 -14.04 5.62
N TRP A 107 -4.17 -15.06 5.59
CA TRP A 107 -5.19 -15.28 6.62
C TRP A 107 -4.59 -15.75 7.96
N ALA A 108 -3.55 -16.59 7.94
CA ALA A 108 -2.86 -17.01 9.15
C ALA A 108 -2.25 -15.81 9.89
N GLY A 109 -1.54 -14.93 9.18
CA GLY A 109 -0.97 -13.71 9.75
C GLY A 109 -2.03 -12.75 10.29
N HIS A 110 -3.14 -12.60 9.56
CA HIS A 110 -4.27 -11.77 9.97
C HIS A 110 -4.95 -12.26 11.26
N ALA A 111 -5.09 -13.57 11.45
CA ALA A 111 -5.68 -14.15 12.66
C ALA A 111 -4.81 -13.99 13.91
N THR A 112 -3.51 -13.80 13.73
CA THR A 112 -2.53 -13.68 14.82
C THR A 112 -2.15 -12.23 15.17
N GLY A 113 -2.59 -11.25 14.38
CA GLY A 113 -2.34 -9.83 14.63
C GLY A 113 -3.23 -9.26 15.75
N PRO A 114 -2.69 -8.39 16.63
CA PRO A 114 -3.47 -7.76 17.70
C PRO A 114 -4.58 -6.85 17.20
#